data_AF-F0SXD7-F1
#
_entry.id   AF-F0SXD7-F1
#
_cell.length_a   1.000
_cell.length_b   1.000
_cell.length_c   1.000
_cell.angle_alpha   90.00
_cell.angle_beta   90.00
_cell.angle_gamma   90.00
#
_symmetry.space_group_name_H-M   'P 1'
#
loop_
_entity.id
_entity.type
_entity.pdbx_description
1 polymer ?
#
loop_
_entity_poly.entity_id
_entity_poly.type
_entity_poly.pdbx_seq_one_letter_code
_entity_poly.pdbx_strand_id
1 'polypeptide(L)'
;MTHKNNIILAITVVILILLLAACAGLRADINDLKDQVSIQQDQLLNLSYDQKWTMETLANWLEAWQTSQISIDQDLYLLAQLVHAEAGGEPLGGQIAVANVVMNRVKSDQFPGTIAEVIYQPGQFCTTKYLHNVVPTEENLAAAREAMGGYTLVNALYFWNPKVAMCEWIKTRKILNTIGNHAFGV
;
A
#
# COMPACT_ATOMS: atom_id res chain seq x y z
N MET A 1 12.79 -34.29 28.23
CA MET A 1 12.08 -33.01 28.43
C MET A 1 12.81 -31.80 27.86
N THR A 2 14.10 -31.87 27.55
CA THR A 2 14.92 -30.75 27.05
C THR A 2 14.70 -30.41 25.57
N HIS A 3 14.38 -31.39 24.71
CA HIS A 3 14.28 -31.16 23.27
C HIS A 3 13.04 -30.36 22.84
N LYS A 4 11.88 -30.58 23.47
CA LYS A 4 10.63 -29.83 23.20
C LYS A 4 10.75 -28.36 23.61
N ASN A 5 11.44 -28.09 24.72
CA ASN A 5 11.62 -26.73 25.22
C ASN A 5 12.54 -25.91 24.29
N ASN A 6 13.53 -26.55 23.66
CA ASN A 6 14.42 -25.89 22.72
C ASN A 6 13.72 -25.53 21.40
N ILE A 7 12.78 -26.35 20.93
CA ILE A 7 12.01 -26.08 19.71
C ILE A 7 10.99 -24.96 19.94
N ILE A 8 10.28 -24.98 21.07
CA ILE A 8 9.34 -23.92 21.44
C ILE A 8 10.08 -22.58 21.58
N LEU A 9 11.29 -22.60 22.18
CA LEU A 9 12.15 -21.43 22.30
C LEU A 9 12.63 -20.93 20.93
N ALA A 10 12.99 -21.82 20.01
CA ALA A 10 13.41 -21.45 18.66
C ALA A 10 12.25 -20.80 17.86
N ILE A 11 11.04 -21.36 17.96
CA ILE A 11 9.85 -20.82 17.29
C ILE A 11 9.47 -19.46 17.89
N THR A 12 9.46 -19.31 19.21
CA THR A 12 9.17 -18.00 19.83
C THR A 12 10.25 -16.96 19.52
N VAL A 13 11.51 -17.36 19.41
CA VAL A 13 12.60 -16.46 18.98
C VAL A 13 12.46 -16.04 17.51
N VAL A 14 12.10 -16.96 16.60
CA VAL A 14 11.85 -16.61 15.19
C VAL A 14 10.65 -15.69 15.04
N ILE A 15 9.55 -15.97 15.74
CA ILE A 15 8.37 -15.10 15.78
C ILE A 15 8.74 -13.73 16.36
N LEU A 16 9.54 -13.69 17.42
CA LEU A 16 10.00 -12.43 18.03
C LEU A 16 10.93 -11.65 17.09
N ILE A 17 11.81 -12.32 16.35
CA ILE A 17 12.70 -11.69 15.34
C ILE A 17 11.89 -11.14 14.17
N LEU A 18 10.88 -11.88 13.68
CA LEU A 18 9.98 -11.42 12.62
C LEU A 18 9.12 -10.23 13.08
N LEU A 19 8.62 -10.26 14.33
CA LEU A 19 7.90 -9.15 14.94
C LEU A 19 8.79 -7.92 15.16
N LEU A 20 10.06 -8.12 15.55
CA LEU A 20 11.04 -7.04 15.71
C LEU A 20 11.45 -6.43 14.35
N ALA A 21 11.64 -7.25 13.31
CA ALA A 21 11.93 -6.76 11.95
C ALA A 21 10.77 -5.94 11.37
N ALA A 22 9.53 -6.41 11.57
CA ALA A 22 8.32 -5.67 11.20
C ALA A 22 8.18 -4.36 12.00
N CYS A 23 8.53 -4.35 13.29
CA CYS A 23 8.46 -3.15 14.14
C CYS A 23 9.59 -2.13 13.87
N ALA A 24 10.75 -2.58 13.38
CA ALA A 24 11.91 -1.74 13.10
C ALA A 24 11.88 -1.08 11.71
N GLY A 25 10.86 -1.36 10.88
CA GLY A 25 10.78 -0.84 9.50
C GLY A 25 11.91 -1.32 8.59
N LEU A 26 12.66 -2.34 9.02
CA LEU A 26 13.75 -2.92 8.24
C LEU A 26 13.13 -3.88 7.22
N ARG A 27 13.22 -3.52 5.94
CA ARG A 27 12.81 -4.39 4.84
C ARG A 27 13.82 -5.52 4.72
N ALA A 28 13.60 -6.62 5.44
CA ALA A 28 14.33 -7.85 5.20
C ALA A 28 14.14 -8.22 3.72
N ASP A 29 15.24 -8.49 3.00
CA ASP A 29 15.17 -8.91 1.61
C ASP A 29 14.33 -10.19 1.54
N ILE A 30 13.35 -10.21 0.64
CA ILE A 30 12.45 -11.35 0.44
C ILE A 30 13.24 -12.61 0.11
N ASN A 31 14.41 -12.47 -0.51
CA ASN A 31 15.29 -13.60 -0.82
C ASN A 31 15.96 -14.18 0.43
N ASP A 32 16.42 -13.32 1.36
CA ASP A 32 16.98 -13.76 2.64
C ASP A 32 15.94 -14.49 3.50
N LEU A 33 14.69 -14.04 3.47
CA LEU A 33 13.58 -14.70 4.15
C LEU A 33 13.25 -16.06 3.55
N LYS A 34 13.26 -16.19 2.21
CA LYS A 34 13.02 -17.45 1.51
C LYS A 34 14.07 -18.51 1.84
N ASP A 35 15.34 -18.10 1.89
CA ASP A 35 16.43 -18.99 2.23
C ASP A 35 16.31 -19.49 3.69
N GLN A 36 15.93 -18.62 4.63
CA GLN A 36 15.71 -19.01 6.03
C GLN A 36 14.50 -19.93 6.23
N VAL A 37 13.42 -19.73 5.46
CA VAL A 37 12.22 -20.58 5.52
C VAL A 37 12.49 -21.96 4.92
N SER A 38 13.23 -22.04 3.81
CA SER A 38 13.65 -23.29 3.18
C SER A 38 14.50 -24.15 4.12
N ILE A 39 15.46 -23.53 4.83
CA ILE A 39 16.32 -24.21 5.81
C ILE A 39 15.51 -24.79 6.98
N GLN A 40 14.40 -24.15 7.38
CA GLN A 40 13.52 -24.66 8.44
C GLN A 40 12.68 -25.86 7.98
N GLN A 41 12.32 -25.93 6.69
CA GLN A 41 11.43 -26.96 6.14
C GLN A 41 12.00 -28.38 6.24
N ASP A 42 13.31 -28.54 6.08
CA ASP A 42 14.03 -29.81 6.26
C ASP A 42 14.05 -30.27 7.73
N GLN A 43 13.97 -29.35 8.68
CA GLN A 43 13.91 -29.68 10.12
C GLN A 43 12.49 -30.08 10.58
N LEU A 44 11.46 -29.86 9.76
CA LEU A 44 10.07 -30.22 10.07
C LEU A 44 9.76 -31.71 9.90
N LEU A 45 10.61 -32.45 9.18
CA LEU A 45 10.39 -33.86 8.83
C LEU A 45 10.40 -34.83 10.03
N ASN A 46 10.88 -34.38 11.20
CA ASN A 46 10.99 -35.20 12.43
C ASN A 46 10.13 -34.70 13.62
N LEU A 47 9.17 -33.80 13.39
CA LEU A 47 8.34 -33.22 14.45
C LEU A 47 7.17 -34.14 14.87
N SER A 48 6.85 -34.18 16.17
CA SER A 48 5.67 -34.90 16.66
C SER A 48 4.37 -34.28 16.11
N TYR A 49 3.33 -35.09 15.91
CA TYR A 49 2.05 -34.70 15.27
C TYR A 49 1.46 -33.35 15.77
N ASP A 50 1.48 -33.08 17.08
CA ASP A 50 0.99 -31.81 17.66
C ASP A 50 1.80 -30.57 17.23
N GLN A 51 3.08 -30.74 16.89
CA GLN A 51 3.94 -29.67 16.38
C GLN A 51 3.81 -29.46 14.86
N LYS A 52 3.27 -30.44 14.13
CA LYS A 52 2.98 -30.30 12.70
C LYS A 52 1.86 -29.28 12.47
N TRP A 53 0.82 -29.30 13.32
CA TRP A 53 -0.31 -28.37 13.27
C TRP A 53 0.10 -26.91 13.52
N THR A 54 1.06 -26.67 14.42
CA THR A 54 1.59 -25.32 14.68
C THR A 54 2.39 -24.77 13.52
N MET A 55 3.12 -25.62 12.78
CA MET A 55 3.95 -25.20 11.67
C MET A 55 3.14 -24.87 10.42
N GLU A 56 2.07 -25.63 10.15
CA GLU A 56 1.11 -25.30 9.08
C GLU A 56 0.40 -23.97 9.36
N THR A 57 0.02 -23.73 10.63
CA THR A 57 -0.55 -22.45 11.04
C THR A 57 0.44 -21.30 10.81
N LEU A 58 1.70 -21.46 11.24
CA LEU A 58 2.74 -20.44 11.04
C LEU A 58 3.03 -20.17 9.56
N ALA A 59 3.05 -21.21 8.72
CA ALA A 59 3.20 -21.06 7.28
C ALA A 59 2.07 -20.21 6.68
N ASN A 60 0.82 -20.49 7.05
CA ASN A 60 -0.34 -19.72 6.58
C ASN A 60 -0.27 -18.23 7.01
N TRP A 61 0.16 -17.94 8.24
CA TRP A 61 0.35 -16.56 8.70
C TRP A 61 1.45 -15.84 7.91
N LEU A 62 2.57 -16.52 7.65
CA LEU A 62 3.68 -15.96 6.89
C LEU A 62 3.28 -15.66 5.44
N GLU A 63 2.59 -16.59 4.79
CA GLU A 63 2.07 -16.42 3.41
C GLU A 63 1.08 -15.25 3.32
N ALA A 64 0.18 -15.13 4.30
CA ALA A 64 -0.76 -14.01 4.37
C ALA A 64 -0.01 -12.67 4.56
N TRP A 65 1.01 -12.65 5.42
CA TRP A 65 1.82 -11.45 5.64
C TRP A 65 2.60 -11.06 4.38
N GLN A 66 3.24 -12.02 3.71
CA GLN A 66 3.95 -11.78 2.45
C GLN A 66 3.02 -11.25 1.36
N THR A 67 1.84 -11.86 1.22
CA THR A 67 0.82 -11.42 0.26
C THR A 67 0.36 -9.99 0.56
N SER A 68 0.18 -9.64 1.84
CA SER A 68 -0.15 -8.27 2.25
C SER A 68 0.94 -7.26 1.86
N GLN A 69 2.23 -7.62 2.02
CA GLN A 69 3.34 -6.74 1.65
C GLN A 69 3.42 -6.54 0.12
N ILE A 70 3.25 -7.63 -0.64
CA ILE A 70 3.21 -7.55 -2.12
C ILE A 70 2.05 -6.66 -2.57
N SER A 71 0.88 -6.77 -1.95
CA SER A 71 -0.27 -5.90 -2.22
C SER A 71 0.05 -4.44 -1.92
N ILE A 72 0.68 -4.15 -0.78
CA ILE A 72 1.08 -2.78 -0.42
C ILE A 72 2.06 -2.19 -1.44
N ASP A 73 3.02 -2.97 -1.93
CA ASP A 73 3.95 -2.52 -2.95
C ASP A 73 3.27 -2.24 -4.30
N GLN A 74 2.32 -3.10 -4.69
CA GLN A 74 1.52 -2.92 -5.90
C GLN A 74 0.63 -1.69 -5.81
N ASP A 75 -0.05 -1.50 -4.68
CA ASP A 75 -0.91 -0.34 -4.41
C ASP A 75 -0.10 0.96 -4.37
N LEU A 76 1.08 0.94 -3.74
CA LEU A 76 1.98 2.09 -3.72
C LEU A 76 2.42 2.48 -5.13
N TYR A 77 2.83 1.50 -5.93
CA TYR A 77 3.29 1.75 -7.29
C TYR A 77 2.14 2.25 -8.18
N LEU A 78 0.96 1.64 -8.09
CA LEU A 78 -0.22 2.05 -8.83
C LEU A 78 -0.67 3.48 -8.45
N LEU A 79 -0.68 3.80 -7.15
CA LEU A 79 -0.99 5.14 -6.68
C LEU A 79 0.04 6.16 -7.19
N ALA A 80 1.33 5.82 -7.17
CA ALA A 80 2.37 6.67 -7.70
C ALA A 80 2.26 6.88 -9.22
N GLN A 81 1.89 5.85 -10.00
CA GLN A 81 1.60 5.98 -11.43
C GLN A 81 0.45 6.96 -11.69
N LEU A 82 -0.62 6.87 -10.90
CA LEU A 82 -1.72 7.82 -11.01
C LEU A 82 -1.26 9.25 -10.67
N VAL A 83 -0.54 9.43 -9.56
CA VAL A 83 -0.01 10.73 -9.14
C VAL A 83 0.88 11.32 -10.23
N HIS A 84 1.73 10.53 -10.85
CA HIS A 84 2.53 10.96 -11.99
C HIS A 84 1.65 11.45 -13.14
N ALA A 85 0.65 10.67 -13.52
CA ALA A 85 -0.22 10.97 -14.66
C ALA A 85 -1.11 12.20 -14.43
N GLU A 86 -1.58 12.42 -13.20
CA GLU A 86 -2.53 13.49 -12.86
C GLU A 86 -1.85 14.75 -12.32
N ALA A 87 -0.68 14.62 -11.68
CA ALA A 87 -0.04 15.70 -10.93
C ALA A 87 1.49 15.74 -11.07
N GLY A 88 2.10 15.02 -12.02
CA GLY A 88 3.56 14.96 -12.17
C GLY A 88 4.26 16.31 -12.45
N GLY A 89 3.52 17.32 -12.92
CA GLY A 89 4.01 18.70 -13.09
C GLY A 89 3.69 19.66 -11.94
N GLU A 90 3.01 19.18 -10.90
CA GLU A 90 2.61 19.97 -9.74
C GLU A 90 3.69 19.90 -8.63
N PRO A 91 3.75 20.90 -7.73
CA PRO A 91 4.63 20.79 -6.55
C PRO A 91 4.31 19.54 -5.73
N LEU A 92 5.28 19.04 -4.96
CA LEU A 92 5.11 17.84 -4.11
C LEU A 92 3.82 17.87 -3.27
N GLY A 93 3.44 19.02 -2.71
CA GLY A 93 2.18 19.15 -1.96
C GLY A 93 0.92 18.90 -2.81
N GLY A 94 0.94 19.26 -4.09
CA GLY A 94 -0.14 18.95 -5.04
C GLY A 94 -0.20 17.47 -5.40
N GLN A 95 0.96 16.82 -5.54
CA GLN A 95 1.08 15.38 -5.75
C GLN A 95 0.53 14.59 -4.56
N ILE A 96 0.92 14.96 -3.33
CA ILE A 96 0.38 14.40 -2.08
C ILE A 96 -1.13 14.63 -2.00
N ALA A 97 -1.62 15.81 -2.38
CA ALA A 97 -3.05 16.13 -2.33
C ALA A 97 -3.89 15.26 -3.28
N VAL A 98 -3.39 14.94 -4.48
CA VAL A 98 -4.04 13.97 -5.39
C VAL A 98 -4.04 12.57 -4.78
N ALA A 99 -2.92 12.14 -4.19
CA ALA A 99 -2.86 10.86 -3.48
C ALA A 99 -3.84 10.81 -2.29
N ASN A 100 -3.99 11.91 -1.53
CA ASN A 100 -4.97 12.02 -0.47
C ASN A 100 -6.41 11.84 -0.98
N VAL A 101 -6.76 12.38 -2.16
CA VAL A 101 -8.11 12.17 -2.73
C VAL A 101 -8.41 10.69 -2.92
N VAL A 102 -7.44 9.92 -3.44
CA VAL A 102 -7.61 8.45 -3.57
C VAL A 102 -7.78 7.80 -2.20
N MET A 103 -6.92 8.11 -1.25
CA MET A 103 -7.00 7.54 0.10
C MET A 103 -8.29 7.94 0.85
N ASN A 104 -8.81 9.13 0.62
CA ASN A 104 -10.07 9.60 1.19
C ASN A 104 -11.27 8.86 0.57
N ARG A 105 -11.22 8.56 -0.73
CA ARG A 105 -12.23 7.73 -1.41
C ARG A 105 -12.21 6.31 -0.86
N VAL A 106 -11.04 5.69 -0.72
CA VAL A 106 -10.89 4.36 -0.11
C VAL A 106 -11.52 4.29 1.29
N LYS A 107 -11.45 5.38 2.06
CA LYS A 107 -12.03 5.49 3.41
C LYS A 107 -13.50 5.90 3.44
N SER A 108 -14.10 6.22 2.30
CA SER A 108 -15.45 6.77 2.21
C SER A 108 -16.44 5.71 1.74
N ASP A 109 -17.58 5.60 2.41
CA ASP A 109 -18.67 4.67 2.03
C ASP A 109 -19.29 4.97 0.65
N GLN A 110 -18.93 6.10 0.03
CA GLN A 110 -19.41 6.49 -1.30
C GLN A 110 -18.59 5.88 -2.45
N PHE A 111 -17.42 5.30 -2.15
CA PHE A 111 -16.47 4.80 -3.14
C PHE A 111 -16.05 3.36 -2.80
N PRO A 112 -15.41 2.65 -3.74
CA PRO A 112 -14.83 1.33 -3.46
C PRO A 112 -13.77 1.37 -2.35
N GLY A 113 -13.56 0.22 -1.70
CA GLY A 113 -12.73 0.10 -0.50
C GLY A 113 -11.25 -0.18 -0.75
N THR A 114 -10.78 -0.18 -2.00
CA THR A 114 -9.37 -0.45 -2.34
C THR A 114 -8.82 0.59 -3.32
N ILE A 115 -7.49 0.80 -3.30
CA ILE A 115 -6.81 1.76 -4.17
C ILE A 115 -7.05 1.41 -5.64
N ALA A 116 -6.89 0.15 -6.01
CA ALA A 116 -7.12 -0.32 -7.38
C ALA A 116 -8.55 -0.06 -7.86
N GLU A 117 -9.57 -0.39 -7.05
CA GLU A 117 -10.96 -0.17 -7.45
C GLU A 117 -11.31 1.31 -7.57
N VAL A 118 -10.78 2.16 -6.69
CA VAL A 118 -10.95 3.63 -6.79
C VAL A 118 -10.29 4.17 -8.06
N ILE A 119 -9.08 3.73 -8.38
CA ILE A 119 -8.34 4.18 -9.55
C ILE A 119 -9.00 3.71 -10.84
N TYR A 120 -9.43 2.45 -10.92
CA TYR A 120 -10.05 1.90 -12.12
C TYR A 120 -11.56 2.15 -12.23
N GLN A 121 -12.15 2.93 -11.32
CA GLN A 121 -13.55 3.29 -11.41
C GLN A 121 -13.84 4.02 -12.75
N PRO A 122 -14.83 3.56 -13.54
CA PRO A 122 -15.08 4.10 -14.87
C PRO A 122 -15.31 5.61 -14.87
N GLY A 123 -14.58 6.32 -15.74
CA GLY A 123 -14.76 7.77 -15.95
C GLY A 123 -14.16 8.67 -14.85
N GLN A 124 -13.54 8.13 -13.80
CA GLN A 124 -12.90 8.95 -12.76
C GLN A 124 -11.55 9.50 -13.19
N PHE A 125 -10.75 8.68 -13.88
CA PHE A 125 -9.39 9.01 -14.30
C PHE A 125 -9.19 8.60 -15.75
N CYS A 126 -9.07 9.58 -16.66
CA CYS A 126 -8.93 9.33 -18.10
C CYS A 126 -7.60 8.63 -18.46
N THR A 127 -6.63 8.69 -17.56
CA THR A 127 -5.26 8.16 -17.69
C THR A 127 -5.18 6.65 -17.41
N THR A 128 -6.19 6.07 -16.74
CA THR A 128 -6.23 4.65 -16.29
C THR A 128 -5.88 3.64 -17.38
N LYS A 129 -6.37 3.84 -18.60
CA LYS A 129 -6.10 2.97 -19.76
C LYS A 129 -4.62 2.87 -20.14
N TYR A 130 -3.78 3.81 -19.72
CA TYR A 130 -2.35 3.83 -20.04
C TYR A 130 -1.44 3.78 -18.81
N LEU A 131 -1.99 3.66 -17.59
CA LEU A 131 -1.19 3.63 -16.36
C LEU A 131 -0.12 2.52 -16.38
N HIS A 132 -0.39 1.37 -17.01
CA HIS A 132 0.58 0.28 -17.15
C HIS A 132 1.89 0.67 -17.88
N ASN A 133 1.90 1.78 -18.64
CA ASN A 133 3.09 2.32 -19.32
C ASN A 133 3.74 3.48 -18.57
N VAL A 134 3.13 3.94 -17.47
CA VAL A 134 3.65 5.06 -16.69
C VAL A 134 4.72 4.54 -15.74
N VAL A 135 5.90 5.18 -15.76
CA VAL A 135 6.96 4.92 -14.79
C VAL A 135 7.01 6.12 -13.84
N PRO A 136 6.56 5.98 -12.57
CA PRO A 136 6.55 7.08 -11.62
C PRO A 136 7.98 7.46 -11.22
N THR A 137 8.20 8.73 -10.88
CA THR A 137 9.47 9.19 -10.32
C THR A 137 9.55 8.89 -8.83
N GLU A 138 10.74 9.03 -8.24
CA GLU A 138 10.93 8.94 -6.78
C GLU A 138 10.07 9.96 -6.02
N GLU A 139 9.85 11.16 -6.57
CA GLU A 139 8.97 12.16 -5.96
C GLU A 139 7.50 11.68 -5.94
N ASN A 140 7.03 11.04 -7.01
CA ASN A 140 5.67 10.48 -7.06
C ASN A 140 5.50 9.32 -6.07
N LEU A 141 6.52 8.46 -5.96
CA LEU A 141 6.56 7.37 -4.97
C LEU A 141 6.56 7.91 -3.54
N ALA A 142 7.33 8.97 -3.26
CA ALA A 142 7.31 9.64 -1.97
C ALA A 142 5.92 10.20 -1.65
N ALA A 143 5.29 10.92 -2.59
CA ALA A 143 3.96 11.47 -2.41
C ALA A 143 2.90 10.40 -2.11
N ALA A 144 2.92 9.29 -2.84
CA ALA A 144 2.03 8.16 -2.60
C ALA A 144 2.26 7.52 -1.23
N ARG A 145 3.54 7.35 -0.84
CA ARG A 145 3.93 6.78 0.46
C ARG A 145 3.46 7.64 1.62
N GLU A 146 3.62 8.96 1.54
CA GLU A 146 3.14 9.90 2.56
C GLU A 146 1.63 9.77 2.76
N ALA A 147 0.85 9.76 1.67
CA ALA A 147 -0.60 9.61 1.74
C ALA A 147 -1.04 8.25 2.30
N MET A 148 -0.41 7.15 1.87
CA MET A 148 -0.69 5.81 2.42
C MET A 148 -0.29 5.68 3.89
N GLY A 149 0.77 6.37 4.31
CA GLY A 149 1.20 6.50 5.70
C GLY A 149 0.25 7.35 6.57
N GLY A 150 -0.76 7.98 5.97
CA GLY A 150 -1.78 8.75 6.67
C GLY A 150 -1.53 10.27 6.70
N TYR A 151 -0.42 10.75 6.11
CA TYR A 151 -0.19 12.18 5.99
C TYR A 151 -1.26 12.82 5.09
N THR A 152 -1.98 13.79 5.62
CA THR A 152 -3.13 14.42 4.95
C THR A 152 -2.94 15.92 4.84
N LEU A 153 -2.86 16.42 3.62
CA LEU A 153 -2.89 17.85 3.28
C LEU A 153 -4.29 18.35 2.98
N VAL A 154 -5.14 17.48 2.40
CA VAL A 154 -6.51 17.81 2.02
C VAL A 154 -7.47 16.68 2.36
N ASN A 155 -8.63 17.05 2.90
CA ASN A 155 -9.76 16.12 3.10
C ASN A 155 -10.80 16.31 1.98
N ALA A 156 -10.38 16.09 0.74
CA ALA A 156 -11.20 16.25 -0.46
C ALA A 156 -11.50 14.90 -1.11
N LEU A 157 -12.63 14.83 -1.81
CA LEU A 157 -13.05 13.66 -2.59
C LEU A 157 -12.90 13.89 -4.11
N TYR A 158 -12.69 15.13 -4.52
CA TYR A 158 -12.52 15.51 -5.92
C TYR A 158 -11.40 16.53 -6.06
N PHE A 159 -10.75 16.54 -7.23
CA PHE A 159 -9.87 17.62 -7.66
C PHE A 159 -10.14 17.97 -9.13
N TRP A 160 -9.85 19.20 -9.51
CA TRP A 160 -9.95 19.65 -10.90
C TRP A 160 -9.10 20.89 -11.11
N ASN A 161 -8.69 21.14 -12.35
CA ASN A 161 -8.08 22.42 -12.71
C ASN A 161 -9.20 23.43 -13.07
N PRO A 162 -9.47 24.46 -12.26
CA PRO A 162 -10.59 25.38 -12.46
C PRO A 162 -10.46 26.23 -13.74
N LYS A 163 -9.25 26.31 -14.33
CA LYS A 163 -9.01 27.07 -15.56
C LYS A 163 -9.39 26.30 -16.82
N VAL A 164 -9.37 24.97 -16.79
CA VAL A 164 -9.59 24.13 -17.97
C VAL A 164 -10.77 23.16 -17.83
N ALA A 165 -11.24 22.90 -16.60
CA ALA A 165 -12.36 22.01 -16.37
C ALA A 165 -13.64 22.54 -17.04
N MET A 166 -14.19 21.75 -17.97
CA MET A 166 -15.42 22.11 -18.70
C MET A 166 -16.69 21.50 -18.09
N CYS A 167 -16.56 20.51 -17.20
CA CYS A 167 -17.70 19.88 -16.57
C CYS A 167 -18.41 20.87 -15.62
N GLU A 168 -19.68 21.19 -15.89
CA GLU A 168 -20.42 22.14 -15.03
C GLU A 168 -20.65 21.58 -13.64
N TRP A 169 -20.91 20.28 -13.51
CA TRP A 169 -21.13 19.64 -12.21
C TRP A 169 -19.92 19.81 -11.26
N ILE A 170 -18.68 19.65 -11.75
CA ILE A 170 -17.51 19.78 -10.86
C ILE A 170 -17.33 21.22 -10.36
N LYS A 171 -17.71 22.21 -11.17
CA LYS A 171 -17.67 23.63 -10.78
C LYS A 171 -18.67 23.98 -9.67
N THR A 172 -19.70 23.15 -9.45
CA THR A 172 -20.66 23.32 -8.34
C THR A 172 -20.16 22.78 -6.99
N ARG A 173 -19.04 22.05 -6.97
CA ARG A 173 -18.50 21.45 -5.74
C ARG A 173 -17.95 22.52 -4.79
N LYS A 174 -17.96 22.24 -3.49
CA LYS A 174 -17.37 23.14 -2.49
C LYS A 174 -15.85 23.01 -2.55
N ILE A 175 -15.17 24.09 -2.94
CA ILE A 175 -13.70 24.16 -2.86
C ILE A 175 -13.28 24.25 -1.41
N LEU A 176 -12.38 23.35 -1.01
CA LEU A 176 -11.76 23.33 0.31
C LEU A 176 -10.40 24.03 0.24
N ASN A 177 -9.55 23.59 -0.69
CA ASN A 177 -8.18 24.10 -0.88
C ASN A 177 -7.84 24.20 -2.37
N THR A 178 -6.83 25.02 -2.69
CA THR A 178 -6.19 25.06 -4.01
C THR A 178 -4.69 24.90 -3.81
N ILE A 179 -4.08 23.93 -4.50
CA ILE A 179 -2.64 23.65 -4.44
C ILE A 179 -2.14 23.51 -5.87
N GLY A 180 -1.16 24.33 -6.24
CA GLY A 180 -0.70 24.42 -7.62
C GLY A 180 -1.84 24.81 -8.56
N ASN A 181 -2.06 24.05 -9.62
CA ASN A 181 -3.16 24.30 -10.57
C ASN A 181 -4.47 23.60 -10.22
N HIS A 182 -4.52 22.80 -9.14
CA HIS A 182 -5.71 22.04 -8.76
C HIS A 182 -6.48 22.71 -7.63
N ALA A 183 -7.80 22.78 -7.81
CA ALA A 183 -8.76 22.97 -6.73
C ALA A 183 -9.18 21.58 -6.21
N PHE A 184 -9.38 21.47 -4.90
CA PHE A 184 -9.75 20.25 -4.18
C PHE A 184 -11.05 20.49 -3.43
N GLY A 185 -12.01 19.56 -3.51
CA GLY A 185 -13.36 19.78 -2.98
C GLY A 185 -14.19 18.52 -2.71
N VAL A 186 -15.44 18.77 -2.28
CA VAL A 186 -16.50 17.79 -1.98
C VAL A 186 -17.83 18.17 -2.65
#